data_AF-A0A5B8Z7T1-F1
#
_entry.id   AF-A0A5B8Z7T1-F1
#
_cell.length_a   1.000
_cell.length_b   1.000
_cell.length_c   1.000
_cell.angle_alpha   90.00
_cell.angle_beta   90.00
_cell.angle_gamma   90.00
#
_symmetry.space_group_name_H-M   'P 1'
#
loop_
_entity.id
_entity.type
_entity.pdbx_description
1 polymer ?
#
loop_
_entity_poly.entity_id
_entity_poly.type
_entity_poly.pdbx_seq_one_letter_code
_entity_poly.pdbx_strand_id
1 'polypeptide(L)'
;MSEIPPFHPEWLVSFWLGTPILNTINPHFVLIVLIAVLIFKLIKRRKNTHEHDYEEMQFQLLLKKKAVIEEQMTELERNKKLGEVTDLQYSKIIEEYKQHLDTVKKELLRFTQERVG
;
A
#
# COMPACT_ATOMS: atom_id res chain seq x y z
N MET A 1 25.97 -22.37 -47.52
CA MET A 1 25.54 -20.99 -47.20
C MET A 1 24.60 -21.11 -46.02
N SER A 2 24.98 -20.61 -44.86
CA SER A 2 24.15 -20.69 -43.65
C SER A 2 23.13 -19.56 -43.73
N GLU A 3 21.88 -19.89 -44.06
CA GLU A 3 20.79 -18.92 -44.08
C GLU A 3 20.49 -18.49 -42.64
N ILE A 4 20.73 -17.21 -42.36
CA ILE A 4 20.41 -16.59 -41.08
C ILE A 4 18.88 -16.57 -41.00
N PRO A 5 18.26 -17.15 -39.95
CA PRO A 5 16.80 -17.19 -39.87
C PRO A 5 16.26 -15.76 -39.80
N PRO A 6 15.09 -15.50 -40.39
CA PRO A 6 14.49 -14.18 -40.41
C PRO A 6 14.29 -13.65 -38.97
N PHE A 7 14.72 -12.41 -38.73
CA PHE A 7 14.62 -11.73 -37.44
C PHE A 7 13.17 -11.44 -37.00
N HIS A 8 12.18 -11.76 -37.83
CA HIS A 8 10.76 -11.54 -37.59
C HIS A 8 9.98 -12.84 -37.80
N PRO A 9 9.06 -13.20 -36.89
CA PRO A 9 8.24 -14.38 -37.07
C PRO A 9 7.27 -14.19 -38.24
N GLU A 10 7.15 -15.19 -39.10
CA GLU A 10 6.40 -15.11 -40.36
C GLU A 10 4.92 -14.73 -40.17
N TRP A 11 4.31 -15.21 -39.08
CA TRP A 11 2.92 -14.89 -38.74
C TRP A 11 2.71 -13.40 -38.43
N LEU A 12 3.71 -12.72 -37.89
CA LEU A 12 3.62 -11.30 -37.55
C LEU A 12 3.70 -10.44 -38.81
N VAL A 13 4.54 -10.86 -39.76
CA VAL A 13 4.66 -10.21 -41.07
C VAL A 13 3.38 -10.38 -41.88
N SER A 14 2.82 -11.60 -41.93
CA SER A 14 1.57 -11.85 -42.65
C SER A 14 0.37 -11.13 -42.02
N PHE A 15 0.32 -11.05 -40.69
CA PHE A 15 -0.67 -10.25 -39.98
C PHE A 15 -0.56 -8.76 -40.33
N TRP A 16 0.66 -8.20 -40.33
CA TRP A 16 0.87 -6.78 -40.59
C TRP A 16 0.49 -6.39 -42.03
N LEU A 17 0.93 -7.18 -43.01
CA LEU A 17 0.65 -6.96 -44.43
C LEU A 17 -0.81 -7.26 -44.79
N GLY A 18 -1.45 -8.21 -44.08
CA GLY A 18 -2.85 -8.59 -44.29
C GLY A 18 -3.87 -7.60 -43.73
N THR A 19 -3.44 -6.62 -42.92
CA THR A 19 -4.34 -5.66 -42.29
C THR A 19 -4.27 -4.30 -43.00
N PRO A 20 -5.37 -3.82 -43.63
CA PRO A 20 -5.33 -2.67 -44.54
C PRO A 20 -4.89 -1.35 -43.87
N ILE A 21 -5.14 -1.19 -42.57
CA ILE A 21 -4.76 0.00 -41.81
C ILE A 21 -3.33 -0.09 -41.27
N LEU A 22 -2.89 -1.27 -40.86
CA LEU A 22 -1.57 -1.45 -40.26
C LEU A 22 -0.47 -1.52 -41.31
N ASN A 23 -0.78 -1.99 -42.53
CA ASN A 23 0.18 -2.06 -43.63
C ASN A 23 0.76 -0.69 -44.05
N THR A 24 0.06 0.41 -43.77
CA THR A 24 0.55 1.77 -44.06
C THR A 24 1.40 2.36 -42.94
N ILE A 25 1.45 1.70 -41.78
CA ILE A 25 2.12 2.17 -40.57
C ILE A 25 3.38 1.33 -40.37
N ASN A 26 4.49 1.97 -40.01
CA ASN A 26 5.71 1.24 -39.71
C ASN A 26 5.57 0.45 -38.39
N PRO A 27 5.75 -0.89 -38.43
CA PRO A 27 5.50 -1.79 -37.29
C PRO A 27 6.38 -1.50 -36.08
N HIS A 28 7.59 -0.98 -36.30
CA HIS A 28 8.50 -0.67 -35.21
C HIS A 28 8.00 0.50 -34.35
N PHE A 29 7.40 1.53 -34.96
CA PHE A 29 6.84 2.65 -34.18
C PHE A 29 5.67 2.20 -33.31
N VAL A 30 4.79 1.35 -33.85
CA VAL A 30 3.66 0.81 -33.09
C VAL A 30 4.17 -0.03 -31.91
N LEU A 31 5.19 -0.85 -32.14
CA LEU A 31 5.82 -1.65 -31.09
C LEU A 31 6.43 -0.76 -29.99
N ILE A 32 7.14 0.30 -30.36
CA ILE A 32 7.74 1.25 -29.42
C ILE A 32 6.66 1.92 -28.56
N VAL A 33 5.57 2.37 -29.16
CA VAL A 33 4.44 2.98 -28.44
C VAL A 33 3.81 1.98 -27.48
N LEU A 34 3.59 0.75 -27.92
CA LEU A 34 2.98 -0.30 -27.09
C LEU A 34 3.88 -0.64 -25.89
N ILE A 35 5.18 -0.78 -26.10
CA ILE A 35 6.16 -0.97 -25.02
C ILE A 35 6.15 0.21 -24.05
N ALA A 36 6.15 1.45 -24.55
CA ALA A 36 6.10 2.64 -23.71
C ALA A 36 4.84 2.68 -22.83
N VAL A 37 3.68 2.33 -23.39
CA VAL A 37 2.41 2.25 -22.64
C VAL A 37 2.46 1.16 -21.56
N LEU A 38 3.04 -0.01 -21.87
CA LEU A 38 3.20 -1.09 -20.90
C LEU A 38 4.13 -0.69 -19.76
N ILE A 39 5.29 -0.11 -20.07
CA ILE A 39 6.25 0.38 -19.08
C ILE A 39 5.60 1.46 -18.20
N PHE A 40 4.90 2.42 -18.81
CA PHE A 40 4.18 3.46 -18.07
C PHE A 40 3.14 2.87 -17.10
N LYS A 41 2.35 1.89 -17.54
CA LYS A 41 1.39 1.20 -16.67
C LYS A 41 2.06 0.43 -15.54
N LEU A 42 3.19 -0.22 -15.79
CA LEU A 42 3.94 -0.95 -14.76
C LEU A 42 4.53 0.01 -13.70
N ILE A 43 5.11 1.13 -14.13
CA ILE A 43 5.64 2.15 -13.22
C ILE A 43 4.50 2.76 -12.39
N LYS A 44 3.38 3.11 -13.02
CA LYS A 44 2.21 3.65 -12.33
C LYS A 44 1.64 2.67 -11.30
N ARG A 45 1.55 1.38 -11.64
CA ARG A 45 1.12 0.34 -10.70
C ARG A 45 2.08 0.21 -9.51
N ARG A 46 3.39 0.15 -9.75
CA ARG A 46 4.38 0.05 -8.66
C ARG A 46 4.34 1.25 -7.72
N LYS A 47 4.18 2.46 -8.26
CA LYS A 47 4.09 3.68 -7.44
C LYS A 47 2.87 3.65 -6.52
N ASN A 48 1.71 3.29 -7.06
CA ASN A 48 0.48 3.19 -6.27
C ASN A 48 0.55 2.07 -5.22
N THR A 49 1.18 0.93 -5.51
CA THR A 49 1.32 -0.16 -4.52
C THR A 49 2.21 0.23 -3.35
N HIS A 50 3.33 0.94 -3.60
CA HIS A 50 4.24 1.34 -2.51
C HIS A 50 3.66 2.44 -1.60
N GLU A 51 2.93 3.42 -2.14
CA GLU A 51 2.27 4.44 -1.32
C GLU A 51 1.17 3.82 -0.44
N HIS A 52 0.35 2.92 -1.00
CA HIS A 52 -0.71 2.27 -0.24
C HIS A 52 -0.19 1.31 0.84
N ASP A 53 0.91 0.61 0.57
CA ASP A 53 1.53 -0.29 1.54
C ASP A 53 2.10 0.50 2.74
N TYR A 54 2.73 1.67 2.49
CA TYR A 54 3.24 2.51 3.58
C TYR A 54 2.12 3.08 4.46
N GLU A 55 1.06 3.62 3.87
CA GLU A 55 -0.09 4.13 4.61
C GLU A 55 -0.80 3.04 5.40
N GLU A 56 -1.00 1.87 4.79
CA GLU A 56 -1.61 0.71 5.47
C GLU A 56 -0.72 0.23 6.62
N MET A 57 0.61 0.16 6.43
CA MET A 57 1.54 -0.17 7.51
C MET A 57 1.46 0.81 8.68
N GLN A 58 1.39 2.12 8.41
CA GLN A 58 1.22 3.14 9.46
C GLN A 58 -0.10 2.97 10.21
N PHE A 59 -1.20 2.71 9.49
CA PHE A 59 -2.51 2.46 10.08
C PHE A 59 -2.50 1.22 10.98
N GLN A 60 -1.93 0.11 10.50
CA GLN A 60 -1.77 -1.12 11.28
C GLN A 60 -0.90 -0.92 12.53
N LEU A 61 0.16 -0.13 12.42
CA LEU A 61 1.02 0.22 13.57
C LEU A 61 0.23 0.99 14.64
N LEU A 62 -0.58 1.96 14.24
CA LEU A 62 -1.43 2.73 15.16
C LEU A 62 -2.48 1.85 15.85
N LEU A 63 -3.09 0.91 15.12
CA LEU A 63 -4.01 -0.08 15.70
C LEU A 63 -3.32 -0.96 16.75
N LYS A 64 -2.11 -1.45 16.46
CA LYS A 64 -1.32 -2.23 17.43
C LYS A 64 -0.98 -1.41 18.67
N LYS A 65 -0.55 -0.15 18.51
CA LYS A 65 -0.27 0.74 19.64
C LYS A 65 -1.49 0.92 20.53
N LYS A 66 -2.67 1.17 19.94
CA LYS A 66 -3.93 1.26 20.66
C LYS A 66 -4.20 -0.01 21.48
N ALA A 67 -4.10 -1.19 20.86
CA ALA A 67 -4.35 -2.46 21.52
C ALA A 67 -3.41 -2.69 22.72
N VAL A 68 -2.11 -2.38 22.57
CA VAL A 68 -1.13 -2.49 23.66
C VAL A 68 -1.47 -1.56 24.82
N ILE A 69 -1.89 -0.32 24.55
CA ILE A 69 -2.30 0.63 25.60
C ILE A 69 -3.55 0.12 26.33
N GLU A 70 -4.54 -0.41 25.61
CA GLU A 70 -5.76 -0.97 26.20
C GLU A 70 -5.47 -2.21 27.06
N GLU A 71 -4.51 -3.04 26.65
CA GLU A 71 -4.02 -4.18 27.43
C GLU A 71 -3.32 -3.73 28.72
N GLN A 72 -2.43 -2.75 28.63
CA GLN A 72 -1.75 -2.17 29.80
C GLN A 72 -2.72 -1.54 30.80
N MET A 73 -3.77 -0.86 30.31
CA MET A 73 -4.83 -0.33 31.16
C MET A 73 -5.60 -1.44 31.87
N THR A 74 -5.87 -2.56 31.18
CA THR A 74 -6.56 -3.72 31.74
C THR A 74 -5.71 -4.42 32.81
N GLU A 75 -4.42 -4.56 32.56
CA GLU A 75 -3.46 -5.10 33.53
C GLU A 75 -3.34 -4.21 34.76
N LEU A 76 -3.23 -2.89 34.58
CA LEU A 76 -3.22 -1.92 35.66
C LEU A 76 -4.49 -2.01 36.53
N GLU A 77 -5.66 -2.22 35.91
CA GLU A 77 -6.91 -2.42 36.63
C GLU A 77 -6.94 -3.74 37.42
N ARG A 78 -6.34 -4.82 36.91
CA ARG A 78 -6.16 -6.06 37.69
C ARG A 78 -5.23 -5.85 38.89
N ASN A 79 -4.09 -5.19 38.70
CA ASN A 79 -3.11 -4.96 39.77
C ASN A 79 -3.70 -4.07 40.87
N LYS A 80 -4.56 -3.11 40.50
CA LYS A 80 -5.38 -2.36 41.47
C LYS A 80 -6.31 -3.27 42.26
N LYS A 81 -7.04 -4.17 41.60
CA LYS A 81 -7.97 -5.12 42.26
C LYS A 81 -7.25 -6.09 43.21
N LEU A 82 -6.00 -6.42 42.91
CA LEU A 82 -5.13 -7.23 43.76
C LEU A 82 -4.47 -6.45 44.91
N GLY A 83 -4.64 -5.12 44.96
CA GLY A 83 -4.05 -4.26 45.99
C GLY A 83 -2.56 -3.98 45.79
N GLU A 84 -2.00 -4.33 44.63
CA GLU A 84 -0.57 -4.14 44.30
C GLU A 84 -0.23 -2.69 43.92
N VAL A 85 -1.25 -1.87 43.64
CA VAL A 85 -1.10 -0.46 43.24
C VAL A 85 -1.97 0.42 44.13
N THR A 86 -1.39 1.49 44.68
CA THR A 86 -2.12 2.49 45.48
C THR A 86 -3.05 3.33 44.61
N ASP A 87 -4.18 3.80 45.18
CA ASP A 87 -5.18 4.59 44.45
C ASP A 87 -4.60 5.82 43.74
N LEU A 88 -3.62 6.46 44.37
CA LEU A 88 -2.97 7.68 43.87
C LEU A 88 -2.03 7.39 42.69
N GLN A 89 -1.35 6.24 42.71
CA GLN A 89 -0.53 5.77 41.58
C GLN A 89 -1.40 5.31 40.41
N TYR A 90 -2.50 4.60 40.71
CA TYR A 90 -3.45 4.17 39.70
C TYR A 90 -4.07 5.35 38.94
N SER A 91 -4.54 6.38 39.67
CA SER A 91 -5.19 7.55 39.07
C SER A 91 -4.27 8.29 38.09
N LYS A 92 -3.00 8.47 38.46
CA LYS A 92 -2.02 9.15 37.61
C LYS A 92 -1.72 8.36 36.33
N ILE A 93 -1.48 7.05 36.47
CA ILE A 93 -1.09 6.18 35.36
C ILE A 93 -2.27 5.97 34.39
N ILE A 94 -3.50 5.80 34.90
CA ILE A 94 -4.67 5.59 34.05
C ILE A 94 -5.05 6.86 33.27
N GLU A 95 -4.82 8.04 33.84
CA GLU A 95 -5.07 9.32 33.17
C GLU A 95 -4.08 9.54 32.01
N GLU A 96 -2.81 9.22 32.24
CA GLU A 96 -1.77 9.27 31.19
C GLU A 96 -2.07 8.31 30.04
N TYR A 97 -2.45 7.06 30.33
CA TYR A 97 -2.86 6.11 29.30
C TYR A 97 -4.09 6.56 28.51
N LYS A 98 -5.08 7.18 29.18
CA LYS A 98 -6.25 7.75 28.50
C LYS A 98 -5.87 8.88 27.54
N GLN A 99 -4.97 9.77 27.95
CA GLN A 99 -4.50 10.85 27.07
C GLN A 99 -3.74 10.30 25.86
N HIS A 100 -2.90 9.28 26.07
CA HIS A 100 -2.16 8.64 24.98
C HIS A 100 -3.10 7.93 23.99
N LEU A 101 -4.14 7.26 24.52
CA LEU A 101 -5.15 6.59 23.72
C LEU A 101 -6.04 7.56 22.94
N ASP A 102 -6.39 8.72 23.51
CA ASP A 102 -7.12 9.79 22.80
C ASP A 102 -6.30 10.34 21.62
N THR A 103 -4.99 10.52 21.82
CA THR A 103 -4.07 10.96 20.76
C THR A 103 -4.02 9.96 19.61
N VAL A 104 -3.85 8.66 19.91
CA VAL A 104 -3.83 7.60 18.89
C VAL A 104 -5.17 7.49 18.16
N LYS A 105 -6.30 7.67 18.87
CA LYS A 105 -7.64 7.68 18.26
C LYS A 105 -7.82 8.84 17.28
N LYS A 106 -7.34 10.05 17.63
CA LYS A 106 -7.39 11.22 16.73
C LYS A 106 -6.56 11.00 15.46
N GLU A 107 -5.39 10.38 15.58
CA GLU A 107 -4.57 10.03 14.42
C GLU A 107 -5.27 9.00 13.52
N LEU A 108 -5.84 7.94 14.10
CA LEU A 108 -6.61 6.94 13.36
C LEU A 108 -7.83 7.55 12.64
N LEU A 109 -8.54 8.48 13.28
CA LEU A 109 -9.65 9.21 12.67
C LEU A 109 -9.19 10.06 11.48
N ARG A 110 -8.05 10.76 11.60
CA ARG A 110 -7.48 11.53 10.49
C ARG A 110 -7.16 10.64 9.28
N PHE A 111 -6.50 9.51 9.50
CA PHE A 111 -6.21 8.54 8.43
C PHE A 111 -7.49 7.98 7.78
N THR A 112 -8.55 7.76 8.56
CA THR A 112 -9.83 7.26 8.04
C THR A 112 -10.56 8.33 7.23
N GLN A 113 -10.52 9.59 7.66
CA GLN A 113 -11.19 10.70 7.01
C GLN A 113 -10.48 11.14 5.71
N GLU A 114 -9.14 11.09 5.67
CA GLU A 114 -8.34 11.30 4.45
C GLU A 114 -8.57 10.21 3.38
N ARG A 115 -8.93 8.99 3.79
CA ARG A 115 -9.20 7.87 2.87
C ARG A 115 -10.60 7.91 2.23
N VAL A 116 -11.56 8.63 2.83
CA VAL A 116 -12.97 8.70 2.38
C VAL A 116 -13.28 10.02 1.64
N GLY A 117 -12.38 11.00 1.69
CA GLY A 117 -12.51 12.32 1.05
C GLY A 117 -12.09 12.37 -0.41
#